data_AF-A0A078MW94-F1
#
_entry.id   AF-A0A078MW94-F1
#
_cell.length_a   1.000
_cell.length_b   1.000
_cell.length_c   1.000
_cell.angle_alpha   90.00
_cell.angle_beta   90.00
_cell.angle_gamma   90.00
#
_symmetry.space_group_name_H-M   'P 1'
#
loop_
_entity.id
_entity.type
_entity.pdbx_description
1 polymer ?
#
loop_
_entity_poly.entity_id
_entity_poly.type
_entity_poly.pdbx_seq_one_letter_code
_entity_poly.pdbx_strand_id
1 'polypeptide(L)'
;MITRKVLLSAAAAVAVTASTVVFATAANADKGEVIRVIDGDTLVVDFDDQELTVRLLNVDTPETKDPDKPVECLGPEATAFLKQALPPGSKVKLEFDVEREDRYGRTLAAVYDGENRLINAEIARRGLGVPVTYGENRKFRPAVDAAYADAEANGAGFFGAETECTVPAMVAALEEAAVQAAAEETGTTAASAATAAAAALALVKVVDEAYDAVEKGARAGKGMIWTALSEAEHMALMTRAAAARDGVHARHDSLTALQAERKAAEDEAARVAAEAKAEEERKAAQAEADRIAAEQAEAARVAAAEAEAAAAAHAAAHAAAQAEANRQAQQQQQYAPPPPAQDSNPYPGYTGPRCYAPGGKTWRPC
;
A
#
# COMPACT_ATOMS: atom_id res chain seq x y z
N MET A 1 -134.74 -5.00 42.12
CA MET A 1 -133.83 -3.90 42.50
C MET A 1 -132.44 -4.18 41.95
N ILE A 2 -131.92 -3.24 41.16
CA ILE A 2 -130.49 -2.91 40.97
C ILE A 2 -129.62 -3.88 40.14
N THR A 3 -129.71 -3.69 38.83
CA THR A 3 -128.66 -3.41 37.81
C THR A 3 -127.32 -4.17 37.81
N ARG A 4 -127.06 -4.83 36.67
CA ARG A 4 -125.78 -5.33 36.13
C ARG A 4 -124.63 -4.32 36.20
N LYS A 5 -123.41 -4.82 36.42
CA LYS A 5 -122.18 -4.41 35.70
C LYS A 5 -121.13 -5.52 35.75
N VAL A 6 -120.75 -6.00 34.57
CA VAL A 6 -119.60 -6.87 34.29
C VAL A 6 -118.41 -5.97 34.04
N LEU A 7 -117.26 -6.25 34.66
CA LEU A 7 -115.96 -5.73 34.22
C LEU A 7 -114.91 -6.84 34.39
N LEU A 8 -114.44 -7.34 33.25
CA LEU A 8 -113.21 -8.13 33.12
C LEU A 8 -112.01 -7.20 33.32
N SER A 9 -111.06 -7.62 34.15
CA SER A 9 -109.76 -6.96 34.28
C SER A 9 -108.70 -7.78 33.55
N ALA A 10 -108.24 -7.26 32.42
CA ALA A 10 -107.18 -7.82 31.59
C ALA A 10 -105.80 -7.61 32.25
N ALA A 11 -104.99 -8.67 32.26
CA ALA A 11 -103.58 -8.61 32.64
C ALA A 11 -102.78 -7.95 31.50
N ALA A 12 -102.14 -6.81 31.78
CA ALA A 12 -101.23 -6.15 30.85
C ALA A 12 -99.82 -6.75 31.01
N ALA A 13 -99.38 -7.50 30.00
CA ALA A 13 -97.99 -7.92 29.84
C ALA A 13 -97.19 -6.75 29.25
N VAL A 14 -96.25 -6.21 30.04
CA VAL A 14 -95.27 -5.21 29.57
C VAL A 14 -94.11 -5.96 28.93
N ALA A 15 -94.08 -6.01 27.60
CA ALA A 15 -92.93 -6.48 26.85
C ALA A 15 -91.90 -5.35 26.76
N VAL A 16 -90.81 -5.47 27.53
CA VAL A 16 -89.62 -4.63 27.38
C VAL A 16 -88.81 -5.16 26.20
N THR A 17 -88.97 -4.56 25.03
CA THR A 17 -88.10 -4.82 23.88
C THR A 17 -86.79 -4.06 24.08
N ALA A 18 -85.78 -4.76 24.62
CA ALA A 18 -84.41 -4.29 24.58
C ALA A 18 -83.94 -4.26 23.12
N SER A 19 -84.05 -3.09 22.49
CA SER A 19 -83.45 -2.84 21.19
C SER A 19 -81.96 -2.63 21.39
N THR A 20 -81.18 -3.68 21.21
CA THR A 20 -79.72 -3.58 21.06
C THR A 20 -79.45 -2.87 19.74
N VAL A 21 -79.14 -1.58 19.81
CA VAL A 21 -78.52 -0.86 18.70
C VAL A 21 -77.09 -1.37 18.59
N VAL A 22 -76.86 -2.33 17.70
CA VAL A 22 -75.53 -2.71 17.26
C VAL A 22 -75.05 -1.58 16.36
N PHE A 23 -74.20 -0.69 16.88
CA PHE A 23 -73.40 0.19 16.03
C PHE A 23 -72.39 -0.70 15.31
N ALA A 24 -72.75 -1.14 14.09
CA ALA A 24 -71.78 -1.65 13.15
C ALA A 24 -70.88 -0.47 12.79
N THR A 25 -69.71 -0.38 13.41
CA THR A 25 -68.61 0.41 12.87
C THR A 25 -68.25 -0.25 11.54
N ALA A 26 -68.82 0.24 10.44
CA ALA A 26 -68.31 -0.06 9.12
C ALA A 26 -66.86 0.44 9.10
N ALA A 27 -65.92 -0.49 9.25
CA ALA A 27 -64.54 -0.25 8.94
C ALA A 27 -64.54 0.20 7.47
N ASN A 28 -64.29 1.48 7.22
CA ASN A 28 -64.13 2.03 5.89
C ASN A 28 -62.79 1.51 5.38
N ALA A 29 -62.86 0.30 4.84
CA ALA A 29 -61.77 -0.54 4.41
C ALA A 29 -62.15 -1.01 3.02
N ASP A 30 -62.12 -0.06 2.10
CA ASP A 30 -62.54 -0.28 0.73
C ASP A 30 -61.43 -1.07 0.02
N LYS A 31 -61.85 -2.12 -0.68
CA LYS A 31 -60.95 -3.12 -1.27
C LYS A 31 -60.65 -2.71 -2.71
N GLY A 32 -59.37 -2.58 -3.03
CA GLY A 32 -58.88 -2.34 -4.40
C GLY A 32 -58.07 -3.50 -4.95
N GLU A 33 -57.78 -3.43 -6.25
CA GLU A 33 -56.87 -4.34 -6.95
C GLU A 33 -55.71 -3.56 -7.57
N VAL A 34 -54.48 -4.02 -7.36
CA VAL A 34 -53.29 -3.35 -7.91
C VAL A 34 -53.22 -3.56 -9.42
N ILE A 35 -53.21 -2.48 -10.20
CA ILE A 35 -53.02 -2.51 -11.65
C ILE A 35 -51.51 -2.56 -11.97
N ARG A 36 -50.75 -1.63 -11.40
CA ARG A 36 -49.30 -1.54 -11.61
C ARG A 36 -48.61 -0.71 -10.54
N VAL A 37 -47.34 -1.00 -10.27
CA VAL A 37 -46.47 -0.16 -9.45
C VAL A 37 -45.72 0.84 -10.33
N ILE A 38 -45.72 2.11 -9.92
CA ILE A 38 -45.00 3.19 -10.61
C ILE A 38 -43.55 3.20 -10.11
N ASP A 39 -43.33 3.49 -8.83
CA ASP A 39 -42.03 3.63 -8.17
C ASP A 39 -42.11 3.08 -6.72
N GLY A 40 -41.21 3.47 -5.82
CA GLY A 40 -41.09 2.91 -4.47
C GLY A 40 -42.25 3.23 -3.52
N ASP A 41 -43.07 4.23 -3.83
CA ASP A 41 -44.17 4.69 -2.97
C ASP A 41 -45.41 5.13 -3.75
N THR A 42 -45.45 4.90 -5.06
CA THR A 42 -46.58 5.21 -5.91
C THR A 42 -47.01 3.99 -6.71
N LEU A 43 -48.30 3.66 -6.66
CA LEU A 43 -48.93 2.58 -7.42
C LEU A 43 -50.27 3.02 -8.02
N VAL A 44 -50.79 2.26 -8.97
CA VAL A 44 -52.13 2.43 -9.53
C VAL A 44 -53.00 1.28 -9.05
N VAL A 45 -54.16 1.62 -8.49
CA VAL A 45 -55.13 0.68 -7.94
C VAL A 45 -56.47 0.90 -8.62
N ASP A 46 -57.09 -0.18 -9.07
CA ASP A 46 -58.51 -0.19 -9.41
C ASP A 46 -59.33 -0.25 -8.11
N PHE A 47 -60.12 0.78 -7.88
CA PHE A 47 -60.87 0.97 -6.66
C PHE A 47 -62.27 1.47 -7.03
N ASP A 48 -63.29 0.65 -6.78
CA ASP A 48 -64.68 0.90 -7.18
C ASP A 48 -64.84 1.26 -8.69
N ASP A 49 -64.22 0.46 -9.57
CA ASP A 49 -64.19 0.66 -11.03
C ASP A 49 -63.51 1.99 -11.47
N GLN A 50 -62.66 2.56 -10.61
CA GLN A 50 -61.87 3.75 -10.90
C GLN A 50 -60.36 3.50 -10.72
N GLU A 51 -59.57 3.92 -11.71
CA GLU A 51 -58.11 3.90 -11.59
C GLU A 51 -57.62 5.06 -10.72
N LEU A 52 -57.16 4.74 -9.50
CA LEU A 52 -56.55 5.70 -8.60
C LEU A 52 -55.03 5.58 -8.65
N THR A 53 -54.34 6.69 -8.92
CA THR A 53 -52.89 6.77 -8.67
C THR A 53 -52.68 7.07 -7.20
N VAL A 54 -52.24 6.07 -6.44
CA VAL A 54 -52.08 6.12 -4.99
C VAL A 54 -50.63 6.44 -4.65
N ARG A 55 -50.41 7.53 -3.91
CA ARG A 55 -49.17 7.87 -3.21
C ARG A 55 -49.27 7.40 -1.77
N LEU A 56 -48.30 6.59 -1.34
CA LEU A 56 -48.26 6.05 0.01
C LEU A 56 -48.10 7.17 1.05
N LEU A 57 -48.98 7.17 2.04
CA LEU A 57 -48.89 8.07 3.19
C LEU A 57 -47.70 7.77 4.09
N ASN A 58 -47.16 8.83 4.68
CA ASN A 58 -46.15 8.80 5.74
C ASN A 58 -44.79 8.16 5.43
N VAL A 59 -44.56 7.69 4.20
CA VAL A 59 -43.25 7.20 3.74
C VAL A 59 -42.86 7.89 2.43
N ASP A 60 -41.59 8.21 2.29
CA ASP A 60 -40.99 8.77 1.07
C ASP A 60 -39.81 7.91 0.64
N THR A 61 -39.76 7.51 -0.62
CA THR A 61 -38.70 6.66 -1.16
C THR A 61 -37.75 7.43 -2.07
N PRO A 62 -36.49 6.98 -2.23
CA PRO A 62 -35.55 7.66 -3.12
C PRO A 62 -36.06 7.72 -4.55
N GLU A 63 -35.92 8.88 -5.19
CA GLU A 63 -36.49 9.16 -6.50
C GLU A 63 -35.74 8.41 -7.62
N THR A 64 -36.50 7.87 -8.59
CA THR A 64 -35.94 7.06 -9.71
C THR A 64 -36.27 7.60 -11.09
N LYS A 65 -37.19 8.57 -11.20
CA LYS A 65 -37.81 8.97 -12.48
C LYS A 65 -37.79 10.47 -12.76
N ASP A 66 -37.10 11.26 -11.95
CA ASP A 66 -36.90 12.68 -12.23
C ASP A 66 -35.90 12.83 -13.39
N PRO A 67 -36.30 13.36 -14.57
CA PRO A 67 -35.43 13.47 -15.74
C PRO A 67 -34.26 14.45 -15.55
N ASP A 68 -34.36 15.34 -14.56
CA ASP A 68 -33.35 16.36 -14.27
C ASP A 68 -32.41 15.94 -13.12
N LYS A 69 -32.60 14.74 -12.54
CA LYS A 69 -31.79 14.22 -11.42
C LYS A 69 -31.27 12.81 -11.69
N PRO A 70 -30.10 12.45 -11.14
CA PRO A 70 -29.67 11.06 -11.13
C PRO A 70 -30.64 10.21 -10.30
N VAL A 71 -30.73 8.92 -10.64
CA VAL A 71 -31.42 7.92 -9.82
C VAL A 71 -30.81 7.91 -8.42
N GLU A 72 -31.64 8.11 -7.40
CA GLU A 72 -31.19 8.09 -6.03
C GLU A 72 -30.93 6.65 -5.55
N CYS A 73 -29.91 6.50 -4.71
CA CYS A 73 -29.56 5.23 -4.09
C CYS A 73 -30.75 4.63 -3.34
N LEU A 74 -30.97 3.32 -3.45
CA LEU A 74 -32.10 2.55 -2.93
C LEU A 74 -33.46 2.80 -3.59
N GLY A 75 -33.55 3.71 -4.57
CA GLY A 75 -34.79 3.94 -5.32
C GLY A 75 -35.25 2.71 -6.15
N PRO A 76 -34.36 2.09 -6.95
CA PRO A 76 -34.68 0.85 -7.68
C PRO A 76 -35.09 -0.28 -6.75
N GLU A 77 -34.43 -0.42 -5.61
CA GLU A 77 -34.69 -1.42 -4.57
C GLU A 77 -36.06 -1.19 -3.90
N ALA A 78 -36.42 0.06 -3.59
CA ALA A 78 -37.75 0.43 -3.09
C ALA A 78 -38.84 0.06 -4.11
N THR A 79 -38.63 0.40 -5.39
CA THR A 79 -39.55 0.07 -6.48
C THR A 79 -39.69 -1.45 -6.67
N ALA A 80 -38.57 -2.18 -6.59
CA ALA A 80 -38.56 -3.64 -6.71
C ALA A 80 -39.29 -4.30 -5.53
N PHE A 81 -39.08 -3.80 -4.31
CA PHE A 81 -39.80 -4.26 -3.13
C PHE A 81 -41.31 -4.07 -3.30
N LEU A 82 -41.77 -2.87 -3.68
CA LEU A 82 -43.20 -2.62 -3.82
C LEU A 82 -43.83 -3.51 -4.90
N LYS A 83 -43.13 -3.73 -6.02
CA LYS A 83 -43.55 -4.68 -7.08
C LYS A 83 -43.66 -6.12 -6.59
N GLN A 84 -42.76 -6.55 -5.72
CA GLN A 84 -42.75 -7.90 -5.16
C GLN A 84 -43.83 -8.07 -4.08
N ALA A 85 -44.02 -7.05 -3.24
CA ALA A 85 -45.03 -7.07 -2.18
C ALA A 85 -46.45 -6.98 -2.75
N LEU A 86 -46.62 -6.19 -3.82
CA LEU A 86 -47.91 -5.89 -4.45
C LEU A 86 -47.83 -6.10 -5.98
N PRO A 87 -47.67 -7.34 -6.47
CA PRO A 87 -47.73 -7.61 -7.90
C PRO A 87 -49.10 -7.24 -8.49
N PRO A 88 -49.21 -6.96 -9.80
CA PRO A 88 -50.49 -6.75 -10.46
C PRO A 88 -51.50 -7.86 -10.15
N GLY A 89 -52.74 -7.48 -9.85
CA GLY A 89 -53.81 -8.37 -9.39
C GLY A 89 -53.89 -8.55 -7.87
N SER A 90 -52.94 -7.98 -7.11
CA SER A 90 -52.97 -8.04 -5.64
C SER A 90 -54.19 -7.31 -5.09
N LYS A 91 -54.90 -7.96 -4.16
CA LYS A 91 -55.98 -7.31 -3.41
C LYS A 91 -55.39 -6.48 -2.28
N VAL A 92 -55.78 -5.22 -2.23
CA VAL A 92 -55.32 -4.25 -1.23
C VAL A 92 -56.50 -3.61 -0.52
N LYS A 93 -56.26 -3.12 0.69
CA LYS A 93 -57.19 -2.26 1.42
C LYS A 93 -56.58 -0.87 1.50
N LEU A 94 -57.31 0.13 1.02
CA LEU A 94 -56.90 1.53 1.14
C LEU A 94 -57.52 2.13 2.40
N GLU A 95 -56.69 2.79 3.20
CA GLU A 95 -57.16 3.53 4.37
C GLU A 95 -56.68 4.98 4.27
N PHE A 96 -57.62 5.91 4.40
CA PHE A 96 -57.37 7.34 4.23
C PHE A 96 -57.15 8.05 5.57
N ASP A 97 -56.63 9.27 5.47
CA ASP A 97 -56.48 10.22 6.57
C ASP A 97 -57.19 11.56 6.21
N VAL A 98 -56.86 12.65 6.91
CA VAL A 98 -57.49 13.98 6.77
C VAL A 98 -57.53 14.47 5.32
N GLU A 99 -56.39 14.49 4.64
CA GLU A 99 -56.25 14.94 3.25
C GLU A 99 -56.16 13.72 2.33
N ARG A 100 -57.04 13.68 1.31
CA ARG A 100 -57.19 12.55 0.40
C ARG A 100 -56.40 12.65 -0.90
N GLU A 101 -55.98 13.84 -1.28
CA GLU A 101 -55.27 14.08 -2.54
C GLU A 101 -54.10 15.02 -2.30
N ASP A 102 -53.01 14.80 -3.03
CA ASP A 102 -51.91 15.75 -3.06
C ASP A 102 -52.11 16.82 -4.15
N ARG A 103 -51.18 17.79 -4.19
CA ARG A 103 -51.19 18.88 -5.18
C ARG A 103 -51.09 18.45 -6.64
N TYR A 104 -50.78 17.18 -6.91
CA TYR A 104 -50.67 16.59 -8.24
C TYR A 104 -51.88 15.74 -8.60
N GLY A 105 -52.89 15.68 -7.73
CA GLY A 105 -54.10 14.88 -7.92
C GLY A 105 -53.90 13.39 -7.66
N ARG A 106 -52.81 12.98 -6.98
CA ARG A 106 -52.64 11.59 -6.54
C ARG A 106 -53.40 11.36 -5.26
N THR A 107 -54.05 10.21 -5.14
CA THR A 107 -54.75 9.78 -3.93
C THR A 107 -53.73 9.45 -2.83
N LEU A 108 -53.90 10.03 -1.65
CA LEU A 108 -53.07 9.77 -0.47
C LEU A 108 -53.69 8.67 0.39
N ALA A 109 -53.03 7.52 0.51
CA ALA A 109 -53.56 6.41 1.32
C ALA A 109 -52.46 5.59 2.02
N ALA A 110 -52.85 4.98 3.15
CA ALA A 110 -52.19 3.79 3.68
C ALA A 110 -52.69 2.56 2.93
N VAL A 111 -51.76 1.69 2.53
CA VAL A 111 -52.05 0.49 1.76
C VAL A 111 -51.76 -0.73 2.62
N TYR A 112 -52.77 -1.58 2.79
CA TYR A 112 -52.61 -2.88 3.43
C TYR A 112 -52.69 -4.00 2.39
N ASP A 113 -51.81 -4.98 2.50
CA ASP A 113 -51.83 -6.18 1.66
C ASP A 113 -52.89 -7.20 2.13
N GLY A 114 -52.96 -8.35 1.44
CA GLY A 114 -53.88 -9.44 1.76
C GLY A 114 -53.66 -10.10 3.12
N GLU A 115 -52.49 -9.89 3.74
CA GLU A 115 -52.14 -10.35 5.09
C GLU A 115 -52.39 -9.25 6.15
N ASN A 116 -52.98 -8.12 5.74
CA ASN A 116 -53.25 -6.95 6.56
C ASN A 116 -51.97 -6.31 7.13
N ARG A 117 -50.84 -6.43 6.43
CA ARG A 117 -49.61 -5.66 6.73
C ARG A 117 -49.69 -4.29 6.10
N LEU A 118 -49.26 -3.27 6.84
CA LEU A 118 -49.17 -1.89 6.34
C LEU A 118 -47.92 -1.73 5.47
N ILE A 119 -48.09 -1.71 4.15
CA ILE A 119 -46.99 -1.65 3.17
C ILE A 119 -46.14 -0.39 3.34
N ASN A 120 -46.74 0.73 3.72
CA ASN A 120 -46.04 1.98 4.04
C ASN A 120 -44.97 1.77 5.12
N ALA A 121 -45.32 1.02 6.18
CA ALA A 121 -44.41 0.68 7.25
C ALA A 121 -43.41 -0.41 6.82
N GLU A 122 -43.79 -1.35 5.96
CA GLU A 122 -42.84 -2.37 5.44
C GLU A 122 -41.71 -1.77 4.60
N ILE A 123 -41.99 -0.71 3.83
CA ILE A 123 -40.95 0.05 3.10
C ILE A 123 -39.95 0.64 4.10
N ALA A 124 -40.45 1.32 5.14
CA ALA A 124 -39.61 1.92 6.17
C ALA A 124 -38.83 0.86 6.97
N ARG A 125 -39.44 -0.29 7.29
CA ARG A 125 -38.80 -1.42 7.99
C ARG A 125 -37.60 -2.00 7.26
N ARG A 126 -37.60 -1.90 5.94
CA ARG A 126 -36.50 -2.34 5.08
C ARG A 126 -35.45 -1.25 4.86
N GLY A 127 -35.63 -0.06 5.44
CA GLY A 127 -34.77 1.09 5.23
C GLY A 127 -34.82 1.60 3.78
N LEU A 128 -35.95 1.43 3.09
CA LEU A 128 -36.12 1.81 1.68
C LEU A 128 -36.89 3.12 1.51
N GLY A 129 -37.35 3.71 2.61
CA GLY A 129 -38.01 5.01 2.62
C GLY A 129 -38.00 5.65 4.00
N VAL A 130 -38.03 6.98 4.02
CA VAL A 130 -37.95 7.78 5.25
C VAL A 130 -39.35 8.19 5.73
N PRO A 131 -39.57 8.34 7.05
CA PRO A 131 -40.85 8.80 7.58
C PRO A 131 -41.12 10.28 7.25
N VAL A 132 -42.13 10.55 6.43
CA VAL A 132 -42.53 11.91 6.04
C VAL A 132 -43.94 12.22 6.53
N THR A 133 -44.36 13.48 6.47
CA THR A 133 -45.80 13.76 6.56
C THR A 133 -46.26 14.75 5.50
N TYR A 134 -47.42 14.47 4.92
CA TYR A 134 -48.15 15.33 3.99
C TYR A 134 -49.31 16.00 4.70
N GLY A 135 -49.33 17.33 4.71
CA GLY A 135 -50.43 18.08 5.32
C GLY A 135 -50.66 17.71 6.78
N GLU A 136 -51.90 17.46 7.15
CA GLU A 136 -52.31 16.99 8.49
C GLU A 136 -52.33 15.45 8.66
N ASN A 137 -51.86 14.68 7.67
CA ASN A 137 -52.00 13.22 7.66
C ASN A 137 -51.02 12.50 8.62
N ARG A 138 -51.31 12.45 9.92
CA ARG A 138 -50.46 11.83 10.96
C ARG A 138 -50.90 10.42 11.38
N LYS A 139 -52.03 9.90 10.90
CA LYS A 139 -52.66 8.68 11.43
C LYS A 139 -51.76 7.45 11.39
N PHE A 140 -50.99 7.25 10.32
CA PHE A 140 -50.14 6.07 10.15
C PHE A 140 -48.69 6.30 10.53
N ARG A 141 -48.33 7.54 10.87
CA ARG A 141 -46.97 7.96 11.19
C ARG A 141 -46.34 7.14 12.33
N PRO A 142 -47.01 6.84 13.45
CA PRO A 142 -46.40 6.04 14.53
C PRO A 142 -45.94 4.64 14.09
N ALA A 143 -46.70 3.98 13.20
CA ALA A 143 -46.33 2.66 12.70
C ALA A 143 -45.13 2.72 11.74
N VAL A 144 -45.06 3.77 10.92
CA VAL A 144 -43.93 4.00 10.02
C VAL A 144 -42.67 4.40 10.79
N ASP A 145 -42.77 5.26 11.80
CA ASP A 145 -41.64 5.64 12.66
C ASP A 145 -41.08 4.42 13.41
N ALA A 146 -41.95 3.56 13.98
CA ALA A 146 -41.51 2.34 14.64
C ALA A 146 -40.80 1.39 13.67
N ALA A 147 -41.33 1.22 12.47
CA ALA A 147 -40.70 0.43 11.43
C ALA A 147 -39.34 1.01 10.99
N TYR A 148 -39.23 2.33 10.88
CA TYR A 148 -37.96 2.97 10.53
C TYR A 148 -36.89 2.77 11.62
N ALA A 149 -37.29 2.85 12.89
CA ALA A 149 -36.41 2.50 14.01
C ALA A 149 -36.00 1.01 14.00
N ASP A 150 -36.89 0.10 13.56
CA ASP A 150 -36.51 -1.30 13.33
C ASP A 150 -35.43 -1.40 12.23
N ALA A 151 -35.54 -0.62 11.15
CA ALA A 151 -34.54 -0.63 10.08
C ALA A 151 -33.17 -0.14 10.58
N GLU A 152 -33.16 0.94 11.37
CA GLU A 152 -31.96 1.47 12.02
C GLU A 152 -31.31 0.41 12.91
N ALA A 153 -32.09 -0.18 13.82
CA ALA A 153 -31.60 -1.18 14.78
C ALA A 153 -31.05 -2.45 14.10
N ASN A 154 -31.55 -2.79 12.91
CA ASN A 154 -31.15 -3.98 12.16
C ASN A 154 -30.15 -3.68 11.02
N GLY A 155 -29.74 -2.43 10.81
CA GLY A 155 -28.85 -2.06 9.71
C GLY A 155 -29.44 -2.38 8.33
N ALA A 156 -30.74 -2.10 8.12
CA ALA A 156 -31.42 -2.35 6.85
C ALA A 156 -31.40 -1.12 5.93
N GLY A 157 -31.33 -1.34 4.62
CA GLY A 157 -31.43 -0.27 3.61
C GLY A 157 -30.44 0.86 3.85
N PHE A 158 -30.91 2.09 4.09
CA PHE A 158 -30.05 3.25 4.37
C PHE A 158 -29.00 3.01 5.46
N PHE A 159 -29.31 2.13 6.41
CA PHE A 159 -28.48 1.81 7.58
C PHE A 159 -27.55 0.60 7.37
N GLY A 160 -27.66 -0.08 6.23
CA GLY A 160 -26.91 -1.29 5.91
C GLY A 160 -25.71 -1.05 4.99
N ALA A 161 -24.73 -1.94 5.07
CA ALA A 161 -23.56 -1.93 4.19
C ALA A 161 -23.71 -2.83 2.95
N GLU A 162 -24.88 -3.45 2.77
CA GLU A 162 -25.14 -4.44 1.71
C GLU A 162 -25.30 -3.81 0.31
N THR A 163 -25.58 -2.51 0.23
CA THR A 163 -25.81 -1.79 -1.02
C THR A 163 -24.75 -0.72 -1.19
N GLU A 164 -23.90 -0.85 -2.20
CA GLU A 164 -22.67 -0.05 -2.37
C GLU A 164 -22.86 1.48 -2.31
N CYS A 165 -24.04 1.97 -2.69
CA CYS A 165 -24.34 3.40 -2.70
C CYS A 165 -24.79 3.97 -1.35
N THR A 166 -24.96 3.14 -0.31
CA THR A 166 -25.31 3.62 1.04
C THR A 166 -24.09 4.15 1.77
N VAL A 167 -24.29 5.09 2.70
CA VAL A 167 -23.19 5.64 3.49
C VAL A 167 -22.46 4.56 4.30
N PRO A 168 -23.16 3.62 4.98
CA PRO A 168 -22.47 2.53 5.66
C PRO A 168 -21.64 1.64 4.73
N ALA A 169 -22.09 1.39 3.49
CA ALA A 169 -21.31 0.62 2.52
C ALA A 169 -20.07 1.38 2.04
N MET A 170 -20.19 2.68 1.79
CA MET A 170 -19.05 3.54 1.46
C MET A 170 -17.99 3.53 2.57
N VAL A 171 -18.42 3.61 3.84
CA VAL A 171 -17.50 3.52 4.99
C VAL A 171 -16.89 2.13 5.13
N ALA A 172 -17.68 1.07 4.93
CA ALA A 172 -17.16 -0.29 4.95
C ALA A 172 -16.08 -0.52 3.87
N ALA A 173 -16.24 0.07 2.68
CA ALA A 173 -15.23 0.01 1.63
C ALA A 173 -13.91 0.71 2.03
N LEU A 174 -13.99 1.84 2.76
CA LEU A 174 -12.79 2.49 3.32
C LEU A 174 -12.11 1.61 4.37
N GLU A 175 -12.89 0.97 5.24
CA GLU A 175 -12.37 0.03 6.25
C GLU A 175 -11.71 -1.19 5.60
N GLU A 176 -12.29 -1.72 4.54
CA GLU A 176 -11.69 -2.82 3.77
C GLU A 176 -10.35 -2.39 3.15
N ALA A 177 -10.27 -1.18 2.57
CA ALA A 177 -9.01 -0.65 2.05
C ALA A 177 -7.95 -0.52 3.15
N ALA A 178 -8.35 -0.15 4.38
CA ALA A 178 -7.45 -0.11 5.53
C ALA A 178 -6.95 -1.51 5.93
N VAL A 179 -7.82 -2.52 5.89
CA VAL A 179 -7.44 -3.92 6.13
C VAL A 179 -6.48 -4.43 5.04
N GLN A 180 -6.75 -4.12 3.77
CA GLN A 180 -5.88 -4.48 2.65
C GLN A 180 -4.49 -3.85 2.79
N ALA A 181 -4.42 -2.55 3.11
CA ALA A 181 -3.16 -1.87 3.37
C ALA A 181 -2.38 -2.52 4.53
N ALA A 182 -3.08 -2.87 5.62
CA ALA A 182 -2.47 -3.52 6.78
C ALA A 182 -1.91 -4.92 6.45
N ALA A 183 -2.54 -5.65 5.51
CA ALA A 183 -2.13 -6.98 5.09
C ALA A 183 -0.90 -7.01 4.15
N GLU A 184 -0.47 -5.87 3.61
CA GLU A 184 0.65 -5.80 2.66
C GLU A 184 1.95 -6.41 3.23
N GLU A 185 2.44 -7.46 2.58
CA GLU A 185 3.69 -8.12 2.92
C GLU A 185 4.89 -7.30 2.44
N THR A 186 5.87 -7.13 3.31
CA THR A 186 7.00 -6.22 3.03
C THR A 186 8.25 -6.94 2.56
N GLY A 187 8.27 -8.28 2.51
CA GLY A 187 9.49 -9.08 2.30
C GLY A 187 10.60 -8.72 3.30
N THR A 188 11.87 -8.93 2.95
CA THR A 188 13.03 -8.58 3.79
C THR A 188 13.95 -7.51 3.20
N THR A 189 13.75 -7.11 1.94
CA THR A 189 14.63 -6.16 1.24
C THR A 189 14.07 -4.75 1.21
N ALA A 190 14.91 -3.76 0.88
CA ALA A 190 14.46 -2.39 0.64
C ALA A 190 13.52 -2.31 -0.57
N ALA A 191 13.79 -3.09 -1.61
CA ALA A 191 12.98 -3.13 -2.83
C ALA A 191 11.56 -3.68 -2.58
N SER A 192 11.42 -4.74 -1.76
CA SER A 192 10.11 -5.27 -1.41
C SER A 192 9.32 -4.30 -0.51
N ALA A 193 10.00 -3.61 0.42
CA ALA A 193 9.37 -2.55 1.22
C ALA A 193 8.93 -1.35 0.36
N ALA A 194 9.73 -0.96 -0.65
CA ALA A 194 9.38 0.11 -1.58
C ALA A 194 8.15 -0.24 -2.43
N THR A 195 8.04 -1.50 -2.86
CA THR A 195 6.89 -1.99 -3.63
C THR A 195 5.61 -1.92 -2.78
N ALA A 196 5.67 -2.38 -1.53
CA ALA A 196 4.55 -2.27 -0.60
C ALA A 196 4.20 -0.80 -0.30
N ALA A 197 5.19 0.08 -0.10
CA ALA A 197 4.96 1.51 0.13
C ALA A 197 4.22 2.17 -1.05
N ALA A 198 4.58 1.82 -2.29
CA ALA A 198 3.92 2.30 -3.50
C ALA A 198 2.48 1.78 -3.64
N ALA A 199 2.22 0.52 -3.30
CA ALA A 199 0.87 -0.04 -3.26
C ALA A 199 0.00 0.67 -2.21
N ALA A 200 0.52 0.86 -0.99
CA ALA A 200 -0.16 1.61 0.05
C ALA A 200 -0.44 3.07 -0.35
N LEU A 201 0.48 3.72 -1.09
CA LEU A 201 0.27 5.07 -1.61
C LEU A 201 -0.87 5.14 -2.64
N ALA A 202 -1.04 4.10 -3.45
CA ALA A 202 -2.17 4.03 -4.38
C ALA A 202 -3.50 3.96 -3.61
N LEU A 203 -3.54 3.18 -2.53
CA LEU A 203 -4.70 3.11 -1.63
C LEU A 203 -4.96 4.44 -0.91
N VAL A 204 -3.92 5.13 -0.44
CA VAL A 204 -4.04 6.48 0.18
C VAL A 204 -4.86 7.41 -0.71
N LYS A 205 -4.57 7.47 -2.02
CA LYS A 205 -5.29 8.35 -2.95
C LYS A 205 -6.77 7.98 -3.11
N VAL A 206 -7.05 6.68 -3.26
CA VAL A 206 -8.42 6.18 -3.41
C VAL A 206 -9.23 6.47 -2.14
N VAL A 207 -8.64 6.22 -0.98
CA VAL A 207 -9.27 6.41 0.33
C VAL A 207 -9.46 7.90 0.64
N ASP A 208 -8.52 8.77 0.25
CA ASP A 208 -8.69 10.22 0.35
C ASP A 208 -9.86 10.71 -0.52
N GLU A 209 -9.93 10.30 -1.79
CA GLU A 209 -11.02 10.69 -2.69
C GLU A 209 -12.39 10.20 -2.21
N ALA A 210 -12.46 8.95 -1.72
CA ALA A 210 -13.68 8.37 -1.19
C ALA A 210 -14.09 9.02 0.14
N TYR A 211 -13.16 9.26 1.06
CA TYR A 211 -13.43 9.99 2.31
C TYR A 211 -13.94 11.41 2.02
N ASP A 212 -13.30 12.12 1.09
CA ASP A 212 -13.73 13.44 0.63
C ASP A 212 -15.15 13.43 0.07
N ALA A 213 -15.50 12.40 -0.70
CA ALA A 213 -16.84 12.24 -1.27
C ALA A 213 -17.88 12.03 -0.16
N VAL A 214 -17.57 11.19 0.83
CA VAL A 214 -18.43 10.95 2.00
C VAL A 214 -18.59 12.24 2.81
N GLU A 215 -17.50 12.95 3.10
CA GLU A 215 -17.52 14.19 3.86
C GLU A 215 -18.31 15.30 3.13
N LYS A 216 -18.09 15.46 1.82
CA LYS A 216 -18.84 16.44 1.00
C LYS A 216 -20.32 16.10 0.95
N GLY A 217 -20.67 14.82 0.83
CA GLY A 217 -22.05 14.34 0.88
C GLY A 217 -22.72 14.68 2.22
N ALA A 218 -22.06 14.33 3.33
CA ALA A 218 -22.53 14.63 4.68
C ALA A 218 -22.71 16.14 4.92
N ARG A 219 -21.77 16.98 4.46
CA ARG A 219 -21.86 18.45 4.57
C ARG A 219 -22.96 19.05 3.68
N ALA A 220 -23.13 18.52 2.48
CA ALA A 220 -24.15 19.01 1.55
C ALA A 220 -25.56 18.67 2.04
N GLY A 221 -25.74 17.53 2.72
CA GLY A 221 -27.04 17.04 3.18
C GLY A 221 -28.03 16.83 2.03
N LYS A 222 -27.53 16.58 0.82
CA LYS A 222 -28.33 16.44 -0.40
C LYS A 222 -28.42 14.96 -0.77
N GLY A 223 -29.64 14.44 -0.79
CA GLY A 223 -29.95 13.06 -1.16
C GLY A 223 -30.41 12.23 0.04
N MET A 224 -31.36 11.33 -0.20
CA MET A 224 -32.06 10.62 0.86
C MET A 224 -31.13 9.79 1.76
N ILE A 225 -30.04 9.24 1.22
CA ILE A 225 -29.04 8.46 1.99
C ILE A 225 -28.34 9.26 3.10
N TRP A 226 -28.26 10.59 2.96
CA TRP A 226 -27.67 11.46 3.98
C TRP A 226 -28.75 11.95 4.94
N THR A 227 -29.94 12.30 4.45
CA THR A 227 -31.01 12.80 5.33
C THR A 227 -31.69 11.69 6.14
N ALA A 228 -31.52 10.42 5.73
CA ALA A 228 -32.04 9.25 6.43
C ALA A 228 -31.35 9.01 7.77
N LEU A 229 -30.05 9.31 7.86
CA LEU A 229 -29.25 9.02 9.04
C LEU A 229 -29.41 10.12 10.10
N SER A 230 -29.46 9.71 11.36
CA SER A 230 -29.39 10.61 12.51
C SER A 230 -28.01 11.27 12.62
N GLU A 231 -27.94 12.37 13.37
CA GLU A 231 -26.67 13.04 13.65
C GLU A 231 -25.65 12.12 14.35
N ALA A 232 -26.13 11.23 15.23
CA ALA A 232 -25.28 10.27 15.93
C ALA A 232 -24.69 9.23 14.96
N GLU A 233 -25.47 8.73 14.02
CA GLU A 233 -25.01 7.78 13.01
C GLU A 233 -24.02 8.41 12.04
N HIS A 234 -24.29 9.64 11.58
CA HIS A 234 -23.34 10.40 10.79
C HIS A 234 -22.00 10.53 11.51
N MET A 235 -22.02 10.94 12.78
CA MET A 235 -20.79 11.09 13.57
C MET A 235 -20.05 9.75 13.74
N ALA A 236 -20.78 8.65 13.98
CA ALA A 236 -20.19 7.33 14.11
C ALA A 236 -19.54 6.85 12.79
N LEU A 237 -20.22 7.03 11.67
CA LEU A 237 -19.74 6.67 10.33
C LEU A 237 -18.52 7.52 9.93
N MET A 238 -18.56 8.84 10.16
CA MET A 238 -17.41 9.71 9.88
C MET A 238 -16.21 9.39 10.75
N THR A 239 -16.42 9.02 12.02
CA THR A 239 -15.33 8.59 12.91
C THR A 239 -14.66 7.31 12.40
N ARG A 240 -15.45 6.34 11.95
CA ARG A 240 -14.96 5.10 11.34
C ARG A 240 -14.21 5.36 10.03
N ALA A 241 -14.79 6.19 9.15
CA ALA A 241 -14.17 6.59 7.89
C ALA A 241 -12.81 7.29 8.11
N ALA A 242 -12.73 8.19 9.11
CA ALA A 242 -11.50 8.89 9.46
C ALA A 242 -10.45 7.91 10.01
N ALA A 243 -10.85 6.99 10.90
CA ALA A 243 -9.94 5.97 11.44
C ALA A 243 -9.40 5.03 10.34
N ALA A 244 -10.23 4.63 9.38
CA ALA A 244 -9.81 3.83 8.23
C ALA A 244 -8.79 4.59 7.36
N ARG A 245 -9.10 5.85 7.04
CA ARG A 245 -8.19 6.75 6.32
C ARG A 245 -6.85 6.91 7.02
N ASP A 246 -6.86 7.25 8.30
CA ASP A 246 -5.66 7.43 9.11
C ASP A 246 -4.85 6.13 9.19
N GLY A 247 -5.51 4.97 9.24
CA GLY A 247 -4.85 3.66 9.21
C GLY A 247 -4.08 3.41 7.92
N VAL A 248 -4.66 3.74 6.76
CA VAL A 248 -4.00 3.60 5.45
C VAL A 248 -2.79 4.54 5.33
N HIS A 249 -2.94 5.80 5.77
CA HIS A 249 -1.84 6.77 5.80
C HIS A 249 -0.70 6.31 6.72
N ALA A 250 -1.02 5.92 7.96
CA ALA A 250 -0.04 5.41 8.91
C ALA A 250 0.71 4.18 8.38
N ARG A 251 0.02 3.32 7.63
CA ARG A 251 0.63 2.16 6.99
C ARG A 251 1.60 2.56 5.89
N HIS A 252 1.23 3.50 5.03
CA HIS A 252 2.11 4.05 3.99
C HIS A 252 3.37 4.67 4.61
N ASP A 253 3.23 5.46 5.67
CA ASP A 253 4.34 6.09 6.37
C ASP A 253 5.28 5.04 6.99
N SER A 254 4.71 4.03 7.65
CA SER A 254 5.48 2.90 8.22
C SER A 254 6.26 2.14 7.16
N LEU A 255 5.68 1.91 5.98
CA LEU A 255 6.34 1.23 4.86
C LEU A 255 7.49 2.05 4.28
N THR A 256 7.29 3.35 4.17
CA THR A 256 8.32 4.29 3.69
C THR A 256 9.49 4.36 4.66
N ALA A 257 9.22 4.38 5.97
CA ALA A 257 10.25 4.30 7.00
C ALA A 257 11.02 2.98 6.93
N LEU A 258 10.31 1.85 6.80
CA LEU A 258 10.91 0.52 6.68
C LEU A 258 11.80 0.40 5.43
N GLN A 259 11.39 0.98 4.31
CA GLN A 259 12.20 1.05 3.09
C GLN A 259 13.52 1.79 3.36
N ALA A 260 13.46 2.95 4.03
CA ALA A 260 14.63 3.75 4.33
C ALA A 260 15.61 3.02 5.27
N GLU A 261 15.09 2.37 6.32
CA GLU A 261 15.87 1.56 7.26
C GLU A 261 16.58 0.40 6.57
N ARG A 262 15.86 -0.36 5.74
CA ARG A 262 16.43 -1.50 5.00
C ARG A 262 17.46 -1.06 3.99
N LYS A 263 17.21 0.06 3.29
CA LYS A 263 18.17 0.63 2.37
C LYS A 263 19.47 1.02 3.09
N ALA A 264 19.36 1.66 4.25
CA ALA A 264 20.53 2.01 5.05
C ALA A 264 21.32 0.77 5.51
N ALA A 265 20.62 -0.30 5.91
CA ALA A 265 21.25 -1.56 6.28
C ALA A 265 21.94 -2.27 5.09
N GLU A 266 21.31 -2.27 3.92
CA GLU A 266 21.88 -2.80 2.68
C GLU A 266 23.12 -2.02 2.22
N ASP A 267 23.05 -0.69 2.25
CA ASP A 267 24.16 0.21 1.89
C ASP A 267 25.36 0.03 2.87
N GLU A 268 25.08 -0.12 4.17
CA GLU A 268 26.11 -0.40 5.18
C GLU A 268 26.74 -1.79 5.00
N ALA A 269 25.94 -2.81 4.75
CA ALA A 269 26.45 -4.15 4.46
C ALA A 269 27.35 -4.16 3.20
N ALA A 270 26.97 -3.40 2.17
CA ALA A 270 27.78 -3.23 0.97
C ALA A 270 29.11 -2.50 1.26
N ARG A 271 29.09 -1.47 2.11
CA ARG A 271 30.31 -0.76 2.55
C ARG A 271 31.26 -1.69 3.29
N VAL A 272 30.77 -2.44 4.28
CA VAL A 272 31.57 -3.39 5.05
C VAL A 272 32.15 -4.48 4.14
N ALA A 273 31.35 -5.00 3.20
CA ALA A 273 31.84 -5.98 2.22
C ALA A 273 32.94 -5.41 1.31
N ALA A 274 32.80 -4.14 0.87
CA ALA A 274 33.81 -3.46 0.06
C ALA A 274 35.11 -3.22 0.85
N GLU A 275 35.02 -2.79 2.11
CA GLU A 275 36.17 -2.62 3.01
C GLU A 275 36.90 -3.94 3.25
N ALA A 276 36.17 -5.02 3.53
CA ALA A 276 36.74 -6.35 3.72
C ALA A 276 37.47 -6.84 2.46
N LYS A 277 36.87 -6.64 1.28
CA LYS A 277 37.50 -6.98 -0.01
C LYS A 277 38.76 -6.15 -0.25
N ALA A 278 38.73 -4.84 0.02
CA ALA A 278 39.89 -3.98 -0.12
C ALA A 278 41.02 -4.36 0.85
N GLU A 279 40.68 -4.78 2.07
CA GLU A 279 41.67 -5.29 3.03
C GLU A 279 42.30 -6.61 2.56
N GLU A 280 41.49 -7.53 2.02
CA GLU A 280 41.98 -8.78 1.43
C GLU A 280 42.92 -8.50 0.25
N GLU A 281 42.54 -7.61 -0.66
CA GLU A 281 43.38 -7.18 -1.79
C GLU A 281 44.68 -6.53 -1.31
N ARG A 282 44.64 -5.67 -0.28
CA ARG A 282 45.84 -5.07 0.32
C ARG A 282 46.75 -6.12 0.96
N LYS A 283 46.20 -7.10 1.68
CA LYS A 283 46.97 -8.21 2.27
C LYS A 283 47.62 -9.07 1.18
N ALA A 284 46.89 -9.36 0.10
CA ALA A 284 47.43 -10.10 -1.04
C ALA A 284 48.56 -9.33 -1.74
N ALA A 285 48.38 -8.02 -1.96
CA ALA A 285 49.42 -7.16 -2.54
C ALA A 285 50.66 -7.05 -1.65
N GLN A 286 50.49 -6.95 -0.33
CA GLN A 286 51.61 -6.93 0.62
C GLN A 286 52.35 -8.27 0.61
N ALA A 287 51.64 -9.40 0.65
CA ALA A 287 52.26 -10.73 0.60
C ALA A 287 53.04 -10.95 -0.71
N GLU A 288 52.53 -10.44 -1.82
CA GLU A 288 53.24 -10.46 -3.11
C GLU A 288 54.50 -9.59 -3.09
N ALA A 289 54.42 -8.37 -2.55
CA ALA A 289 55.57 -7.48 -2.41
C ALA A 289 56.65 -8.08 -1.50
N ASP A 290 56.25 -8.68 -0.38
CA ASP A 290 57.16 -9.38 0.54
C ASP A 290 57.83 -10.58 -0.14
N ARG A 291 57.10 -11.33 -0.97
CA ARG A 291 57.66 -12.41 -1.79
C ARG A 291 58.72 -11.89 -2.76
N ILE A 292 58.40 -10.85 -3.54
CA ILE A 292 59.33 -10.25 -4.50
C ILE A 292 60.56 -9.71 -3.77
N ALA A 293 60.39 -9.04 -2.64
CA ALA A 293 61.50 -8.52 -1.84
C ALA A 293 62.40 -9.64 -1.31
N ALA A 294 61.82 -10.76 -0.85
CA ALA A 294 62.57 -11.93 -0.41
C ALA A 294 63.37 -12.57 -1.56
N GLU A 295 62.77 -12.71 -2.75
CA GLU A 295 63.45 -13.20 -3.95
C GLU A 295 64.60 -12.27 -4.37
N GLN A 296 64.39 -10.95 -4.35
CA GLN A 296 65.43 -9.97 -4.65
C GLN A 296 66.56 -9.96 -3.63
N ALA A 297 66.24 -10.08 -2.34
CA ALA A 297 67.24 -10.17 -1.26
C ALA A 297 68.09 -11.43 -1.41
N GLU A 298 67.46 -12.56 -1.76
CA GLU A 298 68.18 -13.80 -2.03
C GLU A 298 69.07 -13.69 -3.27
N ALA A 299 68.56 -13.12 -4.36
CA ALA A 299 69.36 -12.87 -5.56
C ALA A 299 70.56 -11.94 -5.29
N ALA A 300 70.37 -10.89 -4.49
CA ALA A 300 71.45 -9.99 -4.06
C ALA A 300 72.47 -10.71 -3.18
N ARG A 301 72.04 -11.61 -2.29
CA ARG A 301 72.92 -12.44 -1.45
C ARG A 301 73.78 -13.36 -2.32
N VAL A 302 73.18 -14.03 -3.31
CA VAL A 302 73.91 -14.88 -4.26
C VAL A 302 74.91 -14.06 -5.08
N ALA A 303 74.49 -12.93 -5.64
CA ALA A 303 75.37 -12.05 -6.42
C ALA A 303 76.54 -11.50 -5.58
N ALA A 304 76.31 -11.15 -4.31
CA ALA A 304 77.37 -10.72 -3.40
C ALA A 304 78.38 -11.84 -3.12
N ALA A 305 77.91 -13.07 -2.89
CA ALA A 305 78.77 -14.24 -2.70
C ALA A 305 79.59 -14.56 -3.97
N GLU A 306 78.97 -14.46 -5.15
CA GLU A 306 79.67 -14.62 -6.44
C GLU A 306 80.73 -13.53 -6.65
N ALA A 307 80.41 -12.27 -6.33
CA ALA A 307 81.36 -11.16 -6.43
C ALA A 307 82.54 -11.32 -5.46
N GLU A 308 82.29 -11.77 -4.23
CA GLU A 308 83.33 -12.07 -3.24
C GLU A 308 84.22 -13.23 -3.71
N ALA A 309 83.62 -14.30 -4.24
CA ALA A 309 84.36 -15.42 -4.83
C ALA A 309 85.21 -14.98 -6.03
N ALA A 310 84.69 -14.13 -6.91
CA ALA A 310 85.42 -13.58 -8.04
C ALA A 310 86.58 -12.67 -7.59
N ALA A 311 86.36 -11.84 -6.57
CA ALA A 311 87.41 -10.99 -5.99
C ALA A 311 88.52 -11.85 -5.35
N ALA A 312 88.17 -12.91 -4.62
CA ALA A 312 89.11 -13.86 -4.04
C ALA A 312 89.91 -14.59 -5.14
N ALA A 313 89.25 -15.02 -6.22
CA ALA A 313 89.92 -15.65 -7.37
C ALA A 313 90.89 -14.68 -8.07
N HIS A 314 90.49 -13.42 -8.26
CA HIS A 314 91.37 -12.39 -8.83
C HIS A 314 92.58 -12.11 -7.93
N ALA A 315 92.37 -12.00 -6.61
CA ALA A 315 93.46 -11.84 -5.65
C ALA A 315 94.43 -13.03 -5.65
N ALA A 316 93.91 -14.26 -5.71
CA ALA A 316 94.71 -15.48 -5.83
C ALA A 316 95.53 -15.50 -7.13
N ALA A 317 94.92 -15.12 -8.26
CA ALA A 317 95.62 -15.03 -9.55
C ALA A 317 96.74 -13.98 -9.52
N HIS A 318 96.48 -12.81 -8.94
CA HIS A 318 97.50 -11.77 -8.77
C HIS A 318 98.66 -12.23 -7.87
N ALA A 319 98.34 -12.88 -6.73
CA ALA A 319 99.35 -13.45 -5.84
C ALA A 319 100.19 -14.54 -6.53
N ALA A 320 99.56 -15.41 -7.34
CA ALA A 320 100.25 -16.41 -8.13
C ALA A 320 101.20 -15.77 -9.18
N ALA A 321 100.74 -14.73 -9.88
CA ALA A 321 101.55 -13.99 -10.84
C ALA A 321 102.77 -13.31 -10.16
N GLN A 322 102.58 -12.70 -8.99
CA GLN A 322 103.69 -12.14 -8.20
C GLN A 322 104.67 -13.22 -7.75
N ALA A 323 104.18 -14.37 -7.29
CA ALA A 323 105.04 -15.49 -6.91
C ALA A 323 105.86 -16.03 -8.10
N GLU A 324 105.28 -16.04 -9.30
CA GLU A 324 105.99 -16.39 -10.54
C GLU A 324 107.06 -15.35 -10.91
N ALA A 325 106.71 -14.06 -10.87
CA ALA A 325 107.65 -12.97 -11.15
C ALA A 325 108.83 -12.98 -10.16
N ASN A 326 108.57 -13.23 -8.88
CA ASN A 326 109.62 -13.39 -7.86
C ASN A 326 110.51 -14.60 -8.16
N ARG A 327 109.95 -15.74 -8.57
CA ARG A 327 110.73 -16.91 -9.02
C ARG A 327 111.64 -16.57 -10.21
N GLN A 328 111.12 -15.86 -11.21
CA GLN A 328 111.91 -15.44 -12.38
C GLN A 328 113.02 -14.44 -12.00
N ALA A 329 112.74 -13.49 -11.11
CA ALA A 329 113.74 -12.54 -10.61
C ALA A 329 114.88 -13.24 -9.85
N GLN A 330 114.56 -14.26 -9.03
CA GLN A 330 115.57 -15.07 -8.36
C GLN A 330 116.43 -15.87 -9.35
N GLN A 331 115.85 -16.42 -10.42
CA GLN A 331 116.60 -17.08 -11.48
C GLN A 331 117.54 -16.11 -12.22
N GLN A 332 117.10 -14.87 -12.46
CA GLN A 332 117.94 -13.83 -13.08
C GLN A 332 119.10 -13.39 -12.17
N GLN A 333 118.91 -13.36 -10.85
CA GLN A 333 120.00 -13.05 -9.91
C GLN A 333 121.05 -14.16 -9.81
N GLN A 334 120.72 -15.40 -10.16
CA GLN A 334 121.67 -16.51 -10.26
C GLN A 334 122.47 -16.52 -11.58
N TYR A 335 122.17 -15.62 -12.52
CA TYR A 335 122.90 -15.48 -13.77
C TYR A 335 124.17 -14.62 -13.58
N ALA A 336 125.34 -15.25 -13.55
CA ALA A 336 126.63 -14.57 -13.54
C ALA A 336 127.16 -14.40 -14.99
N PRO A 337 127.28 -13.18 -15.53
CA PRO A 337 127.88 -12.96 -16.85
C PRO A 337 129.39 -13.27 -16.81
N PRO A 338 129.97 -13.84 -17.89
CA PRO A 338 131.39 -14.16 -17.94
C PRO A 338 132.27 -12.88 -17.95
N PRO A 339 133.50 -12.92 -17.39
CA PRO A 339 134.34 -11.74 -17.20
C PRO A 339 134.89 -11.18 -18.53
N PRO A 340 135.14 -9.86 -18.62
CA PRO A 340 135.62 -9.21 -19.84
C PRO A 340 137.10 -9.54 -20.13
N ALA A 341 137.42 -9.78 -21.41
CA ALA A 341 138.75 -10.11 -21.90
C ALA A 341 139.72 -8.90 -21.84
N GLN A 342 140.94 -9.14 -21.38
CA GLN A 342 142.04 -8.16 -21.32
C GLN A 342 142.78 -8.09 -22.66
N ASP A 343 142.88 -6.91 -23.28
CA ASP A 343 143.70 -6.69 -24.48
C ASP A 343 145.18 -6.46 -24.12
N SER A 344 146.01 -7.38 -24.60
CA SER A 344 147.46 -7.45 -24.44
C SER A 344 148.22 -6.41 -25.28
N ASN A 345 149.23 -5.77 -24.70
CA ASN A 345 150.18 -4.87 -25.36
C ASN A 345 151.05 -5.63 -26.41
N PRO A 346 150.96 -5.32 -27.72
CA PRO A 346 151.53 -6.16 -28.78
C PRO A 346 153.02 -5.97 -29.12
N TYR A 347 153.78 -5.06 -28.47
CA TYR A 347 155.22 -4.90 -28.77
C TYR A 347 156.11 -4.68 -27.53
N PRO A 348 156.49 -5.75 -26.81
CA PRO A 348 157.45 -5.69 -25.72
C PRO A 348 158.85 -5.31 -26.24
N GLY A 349 159.49 -4.29 -25.64
CA GLY A 349 160.90 -3.94 -25.91
C GLY A 349 161.17 -2.74 -26.85
N TYR A 350 160.15 -2.04 -27.35
CA TYR A 350 160.33 -0.86 -28.22
C TYR A 350 160.40 0.47 -27.44
N THR A 351 161.52 1.19 -27.53
CA THR A 351 161.79 2.48 -26.86
C THR A 351 161.87 3.70 -27.80
N GLY A 352 161.54 3.53 -29.10
CA GLY A 352 161.44 4.64 -30.06
C GLY A 352 160.11 5.42 -29.97
N PRO A 353 159.98 6.55 -30.70
CA PRO A 353 158.76 7.36 -30.70
C PRO A 353 157.52 6.57 -31.13
N ARG A 354 156.36 6.86 -30.52
CA ARG A 354 155.10 6.14 -30.74
C ARG A 354 154.10 7.03 -31.48
N CYS A 355 153.62 6.56 -32.62
CA CYS A 355 152.66 7.25 -33.47
C CYS A 355 151.27 6.64 -33.23
N TYR A 356 150.33 7.43 -32.69
CA TYR A 356 148.96 6.97 -32.39
C TYR A 356 148.02 7.17 -33.57
N ALA A 357 147.08 6.25 -33.76
CA ALA A 357 145.99 6.43 -34.71
C ALA A 357 144.93 7.43 -34.18
N PRO A 358 144.16 8.11 -35.05
CA PRO A 358 143.08 9.00 -34.63
C PRO A 358 142.10 8.25 -33.73
N GLY A 359 141.90 8.72 -32.49
CA GLY A 359 141.08 8.05 -31.47
C GLY A 359 141.85 7.34 -30.34
N GLY A 360 143.19 7.33 -30.37
CA GLY A 360 144.05 7.14 -29.19
C GLY A 360 144.08 5.77 -28.50
N LYS A 361 143.32 4.79 -28.98
CA LYS A 361 143.23 3.45 -28.34
C LYS A 361 144.30 2.44 -28.81
N THR A 362 145.00 2.72 -29.91
CA THR A 362 146.08 1.86 -30.43
C THR A 362 147.23 2.71 -30.97
N TRP A 363 148.46 2.16 -30.94
CA TRP A 363 149.68 2.85 -31.34
C TRP A 363 150.50 2.04 -32.34
N ARG A 364 151.63 2.55 -32.83
CA ARG A 364 152.70 1.77 -33.48
C ARG A 364 154.03 2.52 -33.41
N PRO A 365 155.18 1.84 -33.57
CA PRO A 365 156.47 2.47 -33.81
C PRO A 365 156.38 3.53 -34.92
N CYS A 366 156.82 4.75 -34.62
CA CYS A 366 157.44 5.60 -35.64
C CYS A 366 158.88 5.10 -35.81
#